data_AF-A0A453LJH3-F1
#
_entry.id   AF-A0A453LJH3-F1
#
_cell.length_a   1.000
_cell.length_b   1.000
_cell.length_c   1.000
_cell.angle_alpha   90.00
_cell.angle_beta   90.00
_cell.angle_gamma   90.00
#
_symmetry.space_group_name_H-M   'P 1'
#
loop_
_entity.id
_entity.type
_entity.pdbx_description
1 polymer ?
#
loop_
_entity_poly.entity_id
_entity_poly.type
_entity_poly.pdbx_seq_one_letter_code
_entity_poly.pdbx_strand_id
1 'polypeptide(L)'
;MLSTCRIHEVGIGGPLVDFDGNFVGMNCSGTKQRKTPYVRRPSIREFMWFHGMVSVKEEVDEAVRERFKSRYGDSAFLRAGGGQYINHLDAMFKKDILRKPLGGFGLEMDRSAYSLASESSKLLASKMNRSVVSIASCNGFAKKFSCSGVFIKGEACSATILTSASLFRVPGSSHLIDDNLRIEVCLPNQFRVVGILNCYNLHYNVALVDIMGFWHPRTIKIRGHPVTSSMDVIAVGSLFACRKLMAVEGKVLIGKQSKLDCKELCVSTCKITKAGIGGPLIDNDGNFVGMNFYDEEETPFLPRDVIHRL
;
A
#
# COMPACT_ATOMS: atom_id res chain seq x y z
N MET A 1 -13.36 -30.93 -2.56
CA MET A 1 -13.65 -32.12 -1.71
C MET A 1 -15.04 -31.94 -1.13
N LEU A 2 -15.73 -32.99 -0.69
CA LEU A 2 -17.09 -32.87 -0.16
C LEU A 2 -17.10 -33.18 1.34
N SER A 3 -17.75 -32.34 2.12
CA SER A 3 -18.07 -32.56 3.53
C SER A 3 -19.53 -32.99 3.69
N THR A 4 -19.82 -33.81 4.70
CA THR A 4 -21.21 -34.13 5.10
C THR A 4 -21.88 -32.99 5.87
N CYS A 5 -21.12 -31.97 6.28
CA CYS A 5 -21.66 -30.75 6.87
C CYS A 5 -22.65 -30.08 5.92
N ARG A 6 -23.78 -29.63 6.46
CA ARG A 6 -24.74 -28.77 5.75
C ARG A 6 -24.56 -27.36 6.28
N ILE A 7 -24.05 -26.49 5.42
CA ILE A 7 -23.84 -25.09 5.78
C ILE A 7 -24.94 -24.24 5.14
N HIS A 8 -25.40 -23.23 5.87
CA HIS A 8 -26.22 -22.18 5.28
C HIS A 8 -25.35 -21.30 4.37
N GLU A 9 -25.96 -20.52 3.46
CA GLU A 9 -25.22 -19.64 2.54
C GLU A 9 -24.30 -18.66 3.28
N VAL A 10 -24.71 -18.20 4.47
CA VAL A 10 -23.89 -17.34 5.34
C VAL A 10 -22.61 -18.01 5.86
N GLY A 11 -22.50 -19.34 5.77
CA GLY A 11 -21.32 -20.10 6.16
C GLY A 11 -20.30 -20.30 5.03
N ILE A 12 -20.60 -19.83 3.81
CA ILE A 12 -19.67 -19.89 2.67
C ILE A 12 -18.47 -18.99 2.95
N GLY A 13 -17.26 -19.48 2.64
CA GLY A 13 -16.01 -18.80 2.98
C GLY A 13 -15.57 -18.98 4.44
N GLY A 14 -16.42 -19.55 5.31
CA GLY A 14 -16.06 -19.89 6.68
C GLY A 14 -15.11 -21.10 6.77
N PRO A 15 -14.40 -21.26 7.91
CA PRO A 15 -13.53 -22.40 8.13
C PRO A 15 -14.33 -23.69 8.33
N LEU A 16 -13.83 -24.77 7.74
CA LEU A 16 -14.20 -26.15 8.07
C LEU A 16 -13.14 -26.70 9.01
N VAL A 17 -13.57 -27.17 10.18
CA VAL A 17 -12.72 -27.79 11.20
C VAL A 17 -13.16 -29.22 11.48
N ASP A 18 -12.24 -30.07 11.93
CA ASP A 18 -12.58 -31.39 12.45
C ASP A 18 -13.03 -31.31 13.93
N PHE A 19 -13.35 -32.46 14.53
CA PHE A 19 -13.83 -32.53 15.92
C PHE A 19 -12.78 -32.09 16.95
N ASP A 20 -11.51 -32.11 16.58
CA ASP A 20 -10.40 -31.66 17.43
C ASP A 20 -10.10 -30.16 17.24
N GLY A 21 -10.89 -29.48 16.40
CA GLY A 21 -10.74 -28.06 16.08
C GLY A 21 -9.63 -27.76 15.07
N ASN A 22 -9.03 -28.78 14.44
CA ASN A 22 -8.01 -28.55 13.43
C ASN A 22 -8.65 -28.01 12.16
N PHE A 23 -7.97 -27.04 11.55
CA PHE A 23 -8.40 -26.51 10.26
C PHE A 23 -8.28 -27.59 9.18
N VAL A 24 -9.39 -27.87 8.50
CA VAL A 24 -9.51 -28.85 7.41
C VAL A 24 -9.60 -28.15 6.05
N GLY A 25 -10.20 -26.97 5.98
CA GLY A 25 -10.35 -26.21 4.74
C GLY A 25 -11.36 -25.06 4.82
N MET A 26 -11.76 -24.50 3.69
CA MET A 26 -12.77 -23.45 3.61
C MET A 26 -14.01 -23.91 2.87
N ASN A 27 -15.16 -23.61 3.45
CA ASN A 27 -16.48 -23.91 2.90
C ASN A 27 -16.71 -23.18 1.56
N CYS A 28 -17.24 -23.88 0.57
CA CYS A 28 -17.52 -23.32 -0.76
C CYS A 28 -19.00 -23.52 -1.13
N SER A 29 -19.49 -22.63 -1.99
CA SER A 29 -20.83 -22.78 -2.57
C SER A 29 -20.88 -23.98 -3.52
N GLY A 30 -21.85 -24.86 -3.33
CA GLY A 30 -22.10 -26.02 -4.20
C GLY A 30 -23.59 -26.27 -4.39
N THR A 31 -24.01 -26.33 -5.65
CA THR A 31 -25.39 -26.49 -6.09
C THR A 31 -26.01 -27.82 -5.62
N LYS A 32 -27.16 -27.73 -4.92
CA LYS A 32 -28.21 -28.75 -4.77
C LYS A 32 -27.76 -30.20 -4.49
N GLN A 33 -26.72 -30.43 -3.68
CA GLN A 33 -26.36 -31.78 -3.21
C GLN A 33 -26.42 -31.86 -1.67
N ARG A 34 -26.67 -33.07 -1.13
CA ARG A 34 -26.72 -33.35 0.33
C ARG A 34 -25.38 -33.12 1.06
N LYS A 35 -24.31 -32.77 0.34
CA LYS A 35 -22.93 -32.59 0.83
C LYS A 35 -22.40 -31.24 0.34
N THR A 36 -21.63 -30.57 1.18
CA THR A 36 -21.09 -29.24 0.90
C THR A 36 -19.66 -29.35 0.36
N PRO A 37 -19.33 -28.71 -0.78
CA PRO A 37 -17.96 -28.65 -1.24
C PRO A 37 -17.10 -27.73 -0.38
N TYR A 38 -15.82 -28.06 -0.26
CA TYR A 38 -14.83 -27.23 0.40
C TYR A 38 -13.47 -27.32 -0.29
N VAL A 39 -12.69 -26.26 -0.16
CA VAL A 39 -11.28 -26.18 -0.57
C VAL A 39 -10.43 -26.70 0.58
N ARG A 40 -9.57 -27.68 0.32
CA ARG A 40 -8.77 -28.32 1.38
C ARG A 40 -7.67 -27.39 1.89
N ARG A 41 -7.32 -27.53 3.16
CA ARG A 41 -6.20 -26.83 3.82
C ARG A 41 -4.88 -26.89 3.03
N PRO A 42 -4.42 -28.02 2.45
CA PRO A 42 -3.19 -28.03 1.66
C PRO A 42 -3.24 -27.10 0.45
N SER A 43 -4.36 -27.06 -0.27
CA SER A 43 -4.55 -26.18 -1.43
C SER A 43 -4.60 -24.69 -1.02
N ILE A 44 -5.21 -24.39 0.13
CA ILE A 44 -5.20 -23.03 0.70
C ILE A 44 -3.78 -22.64 1.12
N ARG A 45 -3.05 -23.56 1.77
CA ARG A 45 -1.67 -23.31 2.20
C ARG A 45 -0.74 -23.10 1.01
N GLU A 46 -0.90 -23.89 -0.05
CA GLU A 46 -0.15 -23.75 -1.30
C GLU A 46 -0.45 -22.41 -1.98
N PHE A 47 -1.72 -22.01 -2.05
CA PHE A 47 -2.12 -20.69 -2.54
C PHE A 47 -1.49 -19.56 -1.71
N MET A 48 -1.60 -19.62 -0.38
CA MET A 48 -1.02 -18.63 0.51
C MET A 48 0.50 -18.59 0.42
N TRP A 49 1.17 -19.73 0.31
CA TRP A 49 2.62 -19.82 0.13
C TRP A 49 3.06 -19.20 -1.20
N PHE A 50 2.40 -19.58 -2.29
CA PHE A 50 2.69 -19.04 -3.63
C PHE A 50 2.53 -17.52 -3.69
N HIS A 51 1.58 -16.97 -2.92
CA HIS A 51 1.36 -15.53 -2.80
C HIS A 51 2.12 -14.87 -1.65
N GLY A 52 3.03 -15.57 -0.97
CA GLY A 52 3.88 -15.02 0.10
C GLY A 52 3.11 -14.58 1.35
N MET A 53 1.92 -15.12 1.58
CA MET A 53 1.03 -14.79 2.71
C MET A 53 1.35 -15.58 3.98
N VAL A 54 2.13 -16.66 3.88
CA VAL A 54 2.59 -17.48 5.03
C VAL A 54 4.05 -17.91 4.84
N SER A 55 4.81 -18.01 5.93
CA SER A 55 6.16 -18.56 5.99
C SER A 55 6.14 -19.83 6.84
N VAL A 56 6.72 -20.93 6.36
CA VAL A 56 6.73 -22.23 7.05
C VAL A 56 8.14 -22.45 7.59
N LYS A 57 8.28 -22.54 8.92
CA LYS A 57 9.39 -23.27 9.53
C LYS A 57 9.05 -24.75 9.37
N GLU A 58 9.80 -25.44 8.52
CA GLU A 58 9.55 -26.84 8.19
C GLU A 58 10.33 -27.76 9.15
N GLU A 59 9.60 -28.50 10.00
CA GLU A 59 9.96 -29.90 10.26
C GLU A 59 9.30 -30.72 9.15
N VAL A 60 10.05 -31.07 8.11
CA VAL A 60 9.53 -31.90 7.00
C VAL A 60 9.84 -33.35 7.27
N ASP A 61 8.76 -34.11 7.35
CA ASP A 61 8.73 -35.57 7.37
C ASP A 61 9.27 -36.15 6.05
N GLU A 62 10.18 -37.11 6.16
CA GLU A 62 11.01 -37.68 5.08
C GLU A 62 10.19 -38.21 3.90
N ALA A 63 8.95 -38.66 4.18
CA ALA A 63 8.02 -39.19 3.19
C ALA A 63 7.48 -38.14 2.19
N VAL A 64 7.42 -36.86 2.60
CA VAL A 64 7.00 -35.77 1.71
C VAL A 64 8.12 -35.42 0.73
N ARG A 65 9.37 -35.46 1.20
CA ARG A 65 10.56 -35.17 0.38
C ARG A 65 10.73 -36.15 -0.78
N GLU A 66 10.50 -37.44 -0.53
CA GLU A 66 10.55 -38.49 -1.56
C GLU A 66 9.41 -38.37 -2.58
N ARG A 67 8.20 -37.95 -2.15
CA ARG A 67 7.08 -37.67 -3.06
C ARG A 67 7.30 -36.48 -3.98
N PHE A 68 8.08 -35.48 -3.55
CA PHE A 68 8.43 -34.32 -4.36
C PHE A 68 9.56 -34.61 -5.35
N LYS A 69 10.59 -35.37 -4.94
CA LYS A 69 11.65 -35.86 -5.86
C LYS A 69 11.08 -36.69 -7.01
N SER A 70 10.14 -37.59 -6.72
CA SER A 70 9.46 -38.41 -7.73
C SER A 70 8.69 -37.60 -8.78
N ARG A 71 8.20 -36.40 -8.44
CA ARG A 71 7.23 -35.68 -9.29
C ARG A 71 7.84 -34.52 -10.09
N TYR A 72 8.94 -33.93 -9.62
CA TYR A 72 9.54 -32.75 -10.27
C TYR A 72 11.08 -32.82 -10.42
N GLY A 73 11.73 -33.92 -9.99
CA GLY A 73 13.18 -34.06 -10.01
C GLY A 73 13.92 -33.10 -9.07
N ASP A 74 15.22 -33.31 -8.88
CA ASP A 74 16.04 -32.59 -7.88
C ASP A 74 16.14 -31.06 -8.11
N SER A 75 15.68 -30.56 -9.26
CA SER A 75 15.74 -29.13 -9.61
C SER A 75 14.69 -28.23 -8.94
N ALA A 76 13.68 -28.80 -8.28
CA ALA A 76 12.57 -28.04 -7.69
C ALA A 76 12.99 -27.14 -6.51
N PHE A 77 14.14 -27.40 -5.88
CA PHE A 77 14.66 -26.55 -4.79
C PHE A 77 15.43 -25.31 -5.29
N LEU A 78 15.68 -25.16 -6.60
CA LEU A 78 16.57 -24.11 -7.11
C LEU A 78 15.97 -23.15 -8.14
N ARG A 79 14.64 -23.02 -8.24
CA ARG A 79 14.04 -21.97 -9.07
C ARG A 79 13.06 -21.08 -8.32
N ALA A 80 13.62 -20.26 -7.42
CA ALA A 80 13.10 -18.92 -7.17
C ALA A 80 13.46 -18.03 -8.38
N GLY A 81 12.66 -18.08 -9.44
CA GLY A 81 12.88 -17.29 -10.65
C GLY A 81 11.63 -17.30 -11.50
N GLY A 82 11.09 -16.10 -11.77
CA GLY A 82 9.81 -15.91 -12.43
C GLY A 82 9.65 -16.68 -13.75
N GLY A 83 8.45 -17.21 -13.95
CA GLY A 83 8.03 -17.89 -15.18
C GLY A 83 6.55 -18.31 -15.10
N GLN A 84 5.80 -17.89 -16.11
CA GLN A 84 4.35 -17.98 -16.31
C GLN A 84 3.69 -19.32 -15.98
N TYR A 85 2.60 -19.28 -15.19
CA TYR A 85 1.41 -20.12 -15.39
C TYR A 85 0.16 -19.29 -15.10
N ILE A 86 -0.48 -18.79 -16.17
CA ILE A 86 -1.82 -18.21 -16.11
C ILE A 86 -2.80 -19.29 -16.62
N ASN A 87 -3.84 -19.50 -15.84
CA ASN A 87 -5.17 -20.08 -16.15
C ASN A 87 -5.45 -21.51 -15.66
N HIS A 88 -6.15 -21.61 -14.54
CA HIS A 88 -7.50 -22.21 -14.51
C HIS A 88 -8.24 -21.85 -13.21
N LEU A 89 -8.55 -20.57 -13.03
CA LEU A 89 -9.57 -20.13 -12.09
C LEU A 89 -10.61 -19.29 -12.85
N ASP A 90 -11.84 -19.58 -12.52
CA ASP A 90 -13.05 -19.54 -13.33
C ASP A 90 -13.41 -18.15 -13.91
N ALA A 91 -13.97 -18.14 -15.12
CA ALA A 91 -14.23 -16.93 -15.92
C ALA A 91 -15.35 -16.04 -15.34
N MET A 92 -16.09 -16.53 -14.35
CA MET A 92 -17.07 -15.73 -13.59
C MET A 92 -16.41 -14.91 -12.47
N PHE A 93 -15.41 -15.46 -11.78
CA PHE A 93 -14.74 -14.79 -10.66
C PHE A 93 -13.88 -13.59 -11.12
N LYS A 94 -13.37 -13.63 -12.35
CA LYS A 94 -12.65 -12.52 -12.98
C LYS A 94 -13.54 -11.33 -13.32
N LYS A 95 -14.84 -11.53 -13.59
CA LYS A 95 -15.76 -10.45 -14.00
C LYS A 95 -16.26 -9.60 -12.83
N ASP A 96 -16.33 -10.16 -11.63
CA ASP A 96 -16.82 -9.42 -10.45
C ASP A 96 -15.74 -8.56 -9.79
N ILE A 97 -14.45 -8.89 -9.97
CA ILE A 97 -13.33 -8.08 -9.49
C ILE A 97 -12.82 -7.09 -10.57
N LEU A 98 -13.02 -7.40 -11.85
CA LEU A 98 -12.65 -6.51 -12.97
C LEU A 98 -13.88 -5.88 -13.62
N ARG A 99 -14.69 -5.16 -12.83
CA ARG A 99 -15.45 -4.05 -13.44
C ARG A 99 -14.45 -2.96 -13.78
N LYS A 100 -14.08 -2.92 -15.07
CA LYS A 100 -13.44 -1.77 -15.71
C LYS A 100 -14.13 -0.49 -15.23
N PRO A 101 -13.41 0.52 -14.70
CA PRO A 101 -13.92 1.87 -14.83
C PRO A 101 -13.98 2.16 -16.33
N LEU A 102 -15.18 2.50 -16.79
CA LEU A 102 -15.41 3.03 -18.12
C LEU A 102 -14.37 4.11 -18.43
N GLY A 103 -13.88 4.09 -19.66
CA GLY A 103 -12.91 5.06 -20.15
C GLY A 103 -13.41 6.49 -20.02
N GLY A 104 -12.48 7.39 -19.75
CA GLY A 104 -12.71 8.82 -19.74
C GLY A 104 -11.87 9.54 -18.70
N PHE A 105 -10.81 10.18 -19.17
CA PHE A 105 -9.99 11.20 -18.51
C PHE A 105 -8.99 10.74 -17.43
N GLY A 106 -7.71 10.90 -17.77
CA GLY A 106 -6.58 10.76 -16.86
C GLY A 106 -5.28 10.42 -17.58
N LEU A 107 -4.91 11.15 -18.64
CA LEU A 107 -3.53 11.18 -19.10
C LEU A 107 -2.71 11.87 -18.01
N GLU A 108 -1.99 11.10 -17.20
CA GLU A 108 -0.85 11.62 -16.44
C GLU A 108 0.16 10.48 -16.24
N MET A 109 0.74 10.05 -17.37
CA MET A 109 1.99 9.30 -17.36
C MET A 109 3.12 10.32 -17.34
N ASP A 110 3.54 10.79 -16.17
CA ASP A 110 4.79 11.54 -16.10
C ASP A 110 5.96 10.59 -15.80
N ARG A 111 6.48 10.00 -16.87
CA ARG A 111 7.72 9.20 -16.88
C ARG A 111 8.95 10.07 -16.57
N SER A 112 8.83 11.41 -16.59
CA SER A 112 9.97 12.34 -16.51
C SER A 112 10.55 12.44 -15.10
N ALA A 113 9.72 12.60 -14.06
CA ALA A 113 10.19 12.86 -12.69
C ALA A 113 11.11 11.76 -12.13
N TYR A 114 10.74 10.48 -12.29
CA TYR A 114 11.61 9.36 -11.85
C TYR A 114 12.89 9.21 -12.69
N SER A 115 12.87 9.67 -13.94
CA SER A 115 14.02 9.58 -14.84
C SER A 115 15.09 10.65 -14.55
N LEU A 116 14.73 11.73 -13.85
CA LEU A 116 15.60 12.87 -13.53
C LEU A 116 16.44 12.69 -12.26
N ALA A 117 16.10 11.73 -11.38
CA ALA A 117 16.91 11.43 -10.21
C ALA A 117 18.20 10.70 -10.59
N SER A 118 19.28 10.96 -9.85
CA SER A 118 20.52 10.18 -9.95
C SER A 118 20.30 8.74 -9.48
N GLU A 119 21.21 7.84 -9.86
CA GLU A 119 21.12 6.43 -9.46
C GLU A 119 21.23 6.24 -7.94
N SER A 120 22.00 7.07 -7.24
CA SER A 120 22.09 7.03 -5.77
C SER A 120 20.75 7.37 -5.11
N SER A 121 20.04 8.38 -5.62
CA SER A 121 18.72 8.74 -5.09
C SER A 121 17.64 7.74 -5.43
N LYS A 122 17.69 7.13 -6.63
CA LYS A 122 16.82 5.99 -6.97
C LYS A 122 17.05 4.83 -6.01
N LEU A 123 18.32 4.54 -5.69
CA LEU A 123 18.67 3.52 -4.70
C LEU A 123 18.14 3.88 -3.31
N LEU A 124 18.28 5.13 -2.86
CA LEU A 124 17.75 5.55 -1.56
C LEU A 124 16.21 5.48 -1.51
N ALA A 125 15.54 5.97 -2.55
CA ALA A 125 14.09 5.87 -2.67
C ALA A 125 13.61 4.40 -2.70
N SER A 126 14.35 3.49 -3.31
CA SER A 126 14.03 2.06 -3.29
C SER A 126 14.02 1.47 -1.87
N LYS A 127 14.89 1.96 -0.97
CA LYS A 127 14.91 1.57 0.45
C LYS A 127 13.63 2.03 1.19
N MET A 128 12.93 3.02 0.65
CA MET A 128 11.65 3.52 1.16
C MET A 128 10.43 2.73 0.65
N ASN A 129 10.62 1.70 -0.20
CA ASN A 129 9.49 0.95 -0.76
C ASN A 129 8.59 0.31 0.29
N ARG A 130 9.14 -0.12 1.43
CA ARG A 130 8.36 -0.67 2.55
C ARG A 130 7.74 0.39 3.47
N SER A 131 8.09 1.66 3.28
CA SER A 131 7.61 2.78 4.10
C SER A 131 6.56 3.61 3.38
N VAL A 132 6.69 3.76 2.07
CA VAL A 132 5.81 4.60 1.25
C VAL A 132 4.70 3.75 0.63
N VAL A 133 3.50 4.31 0.61
CA VAL A 133 2.31 3.73 -0.03
C VAL A 133 1.71 4.73 -1.01
N SER A 134 0.90 4.23 -1.93
CA SER A 134 -0.01 5.08 -2.70
C SER A 134 -1.42 4.93 -2.14
N ILE A 135 -2.15 6.03 -2.08
CA ILE A 135 -3.49 6.09 -1.49
C ILE A 135 -4.42 6.78 -2.47
N ALA A 136 -5.67 6.33 -2.52
CA ALA A 136 -6.72 7.01 -3.26
C ALA A 136 -8.01 7.09 -2.45
N SER A 137 -8.79 8.12 -2.74
CA SER A 137 -10.18 8.23 -2.30
C SER A 137 -11.10 7.94 -3.47
N CYS A 138 -12.15 7.18 -3.21
CA CYS A 138 -13.09 6.71 -4.21
C CYS A 138 -14.53 7.00 -3.74
N ASN A 139 -15.36 7.53 -4.64
CA ASN A 139 -16.81 7.54 -4.46
C ASN A 139 -17.39 6.41 -5.32
N GLY A 140 -17.79 5.32 -4.67
CA GLY A 140 -18.14 4.07 -5.35
C GLY A 140 -16.95 3.55 -6.18
N PHE A 141 -17.14 3.44 -7.50
CA PHE A 141 -16.10 3.01 -8.45
C PHE A 141 -15.25 4.17 -9.02
N ALA A 142 -15.62 5.42 -8.75
CA ALA A 142 -14.96 6.59 -9.30
C ALA A 142 -13.86 7.10 -8.35
N LYS A 143 -12.61 7.07 -8.81
CA LYS A 143 -11.48 7.68 -8.09
C LYS A 143 -11.63 9.21 -8.07
N LYS A 144 -11.57 9.81 -6.89
CA LYS A 144 -11.64 11.27 -6.69
C LYS A 144 -10.26 11.90 -6.60
N PHE A 145 -9.42 11.36 -5.72
CA PHE A 145 -8.07 11.85 -5.52
C PHE A 145 -7.11 10.69 -5.35
N SER A 146 -5.84 10.89 -5.70
CA SER A 146 -4.78 9.92 -5.40
C SER A 146 -3.47 10.61 -5.11
N CYS A 147 -2.78 10.12 -4.10
CA CYS A 147 -1.54 10.67 -3.61
C CYS A 147 -0.68 9.57 -2.97
N SER A 148 0.34 9.99 -2.23
CA SER A 148 1.21 9.13 -1.44
C SER A 148 0.87 9.21 0.04
N GLY A 149 1.40 8.26 0.79
CA GLY A 149 1.50 8.33 2.24
C GLY A 149 2.71 7.57 2.75
N VAL A 150 3.01 7.74 4.03
CA VAL A 150 4.14 7.08 4.68
C VAL A 150 3.73 6.45 6.00
N PHE A 151 4.16 5.22 6.25
CA PHE A 151 3.93 4.55 7.52
C PHE A 151 4.70 5.23 8.64
N ILE A 152 4.01 5.69 9.68
CA ILE A 152 4.60 6.36 10.84
C ILE A 152 4.49 5.51 12.12
N LYS A 153 3.52 4.61 12.17
CA LYS A 153 3.28 3.70 13.28
C LYS A 153 2.88 2.32 12.74
N GLY A 154 3.36 1.27 13.41
CA GLY A 154 3.03 -0.11 13.10
C GLY A 154 2.87 -0.87 14.40
N GLU A 155 1.76 -1.56 14.55
CA GLU A 155 1.46 -2.46 15.64
C GLU A 155 1.34 -3.89 15.10
N ALA A 156 1.01 -4.85 15.96
CA ALA A 156 0.90 -6.25 15.53
C ALA A 156 -0.10 -6.43 14.38
N CYS A 157 -1.27 -5.79 14.45
CA CYS A 157 -2.38 -5.99 13.52
C CYS A 157 -2.88 -4.71 12.84
N SER A 158 -2.14 -3.60 12.97
CA SER A 158 -2.55 -2.30 12.42
C SER A 158 -1.33 -1.47 12.03
N ALA A 159 -1.54 -0.50 11.15
CA ALA A 159 -0.52 0.49 10.83
C ALA A 159 -1.17 1.84 10.52
N THR A 160 -0.51 2.91 10.94
CA THR A 160 -0.95 4.29 10.70
C THR A 160 -0.07 4.93 9.64
N ILE A 161 -0.75 5.56 8.69
CA ILE A 161 -0.15 6.23 7.54
C ILE A 161 -0.37 7.73 7.68
N LEU A 162 0.71 8.49 7.62
CA LEU A 162 0.67 9.93 7.44
C LEU A 162 0.45 10.25 5.96
N THR A 163 -0.52 11.10 5.67
CA THR A 163 -0.84 11.55 4.30
C THR A 163 -1.48 12.94 4.33
N SER A 164 -1.89 13.44 3.16
CA SER A 164 -2.54 14.74 3.01
C SER A 164 -4.06 14.65 3.20
N ALA A 165 -4.64 15.62 3.91
CA ALA A 165 -6.09 15.72 4.07
C ALA A 165 -6.82 16.04 2.75
N SER A 166 -6.11 16.53 1.73
CA SER A 166 -6.64 16.69 0.36
C SER A 166 -7.23 15.40 -0.20
N LEU A 167 -6.86 14.24 0.34
CA LEU A 167 -7.42 12.95 -0.01
C LEU A 167 -8.95 12.90 0.16
N PHE A 168 -9.52 13.57 1.16
CA PHE A 168 -10.95 13.49 1.50
C PHE A 168 -11.62 14.85 1.66
N ARG A 169 -10.98 15.94 1.20
CA ARG A 169 -11.61 17.26 1.18
C ARG A 169 -12.66 17.38 0.10
N VAL A 170 -13.70 18.16 0.40
CA VAL A 170 -14.68 18.58 -0.61
C VAL A 170 -14.03 19.63 -1.52
N PRO A 171 -14.04 19.46 -2.85
CA PRO A 171 -13.52 20.45 -3.78
C PRO A 171 -14.20 21.82 -3.58
N GLY A 172 -13.41 22.89 -3.52
CA GLY A 172 -13.92 24.25 -3.34
C GLY A 172 -14.31 24.62 -1.90
N SER A 173 -14.11 23.72 -0.92
CA SER A 173 -14.28 24.03 0.50
C SER A 173 -12.99 23.79 1.27
N SER A 174 -12.55 24.79 2.04
CA SER A 174 -11.36 24.71 2.89
C SER A 174 -11.59 23.94 4.19
N HIS A 175 -12.84 23.77 4.62
CA HIS A 175 -13.18 23.30 5.96
C HIS A 175 -14.02 22.01 6.00
N LEU A 176 -14.44 21.49 4.85
CA LEU A 176 -15.30 20.31 4.78
C LEU A 176 -14.58 19.09 4.20
N ILE A 177 -14.92 17.94 4.77
CA ILE A 177 -14.52 16.62 4.29
C ILE A 177 -15.74 15.86 3.75
N ASP A 178 -15.50 14.93 2.82
CA ASP A 178 -16.51 14.02 2.30
C ASP A 178 -16.37 12.64 2.96
N ASP A 179 -17.19 12.42 3.98
CA ASP A 179 -17.19 11.19 4.79
C ASP A 179 -17.70 9.96 4.02
N ASN A 180 -18.25 10.15 2.81
CA ASN A 180 -18.73 9.04 1.97
C ASN A 180 -17.61 8.41 1.13
N LEU A 181 -16.39 8.98 1.18
CA LEU A 181 -15.27 8.49 0.40
C LEU A 181 -14.69 7.22 1.00
N ARG A 182 -14.59 6.18 0.18
CA ARG A 182 -13.82 4.98 0.50
C ARG A 182 -12.34 5.26 0.26
N ILE A 183 -11.52 5.05 1.29
CA ILE A 183 -10.07 5.15 1.17
C ILE A 183 -9.50 3.79 0.78
N GLU A 184 -8.70 3.78 -0.28
CA GLU A 184 -7.99 2.61 -0.77
C GLU A 184 -6.48 2.84 -0.69
N VAL A 185 -5.79 1.95 0.02
CA VAL A 185 -4.33 2.00 0.20
C VAL A 185 -3.71 0.88 -0.62
N CYS A 186 -2.82 1.22 -1.55
CA CYS A 186 -2.03 0.26 -2.30
C CYS A 186 -0.65 0.08 -1.62
N LEU A 187 -0.48 -1.12 -1.07
CA LEU A 187 0.69 -1.55 -0.32
C LEU A 187 1.88 -1.83 -1.24
N PRO A 188 3.10 -1.95 -0.69
CA PRO A 188 4.31 -2.21 -1.48
C PRO A 188 4.27 -3.52 -2.29
N ASN A 189 3.52 -4.51 -1.80
CA ASN A 189 3.26 -5.79 -2.45
C ASN A 189 2.08 -5.73 -3.45
N GLN A 190 1.63 -4.52 -3.81
CA GLN A 190 0.52 -4.22 -4.74
C GLN A 190 -0.87 -4.65 -4.24
N PHE A 191 -0.97 -5.21 -3.04
CA PHE A 191 -2.27 -5.47 -2.42
C PHE A 191 -2.97 -4.15 -2.10
N ARG A 192 -4.28 -4.15 -2.31
CA ARG A 192 -5.14 -3.00 -2.04
C ARG A 192 -5.96 -3.31 -0.80
N VAL A 193 -5.90 -2.41 0.19
CA VAL A 193 -6.61 -2.54 1.45
C VAL A 193 -7.46 -1.30 1.70
N VAL A 194 -8.47 -1.43 2.54
CA VAL A 194 -9.30 -0.30 2.94
C VAL A 194 -8.57 0.48 4.02
N GLY A 195 -8.46 1.80 3.83
CA GLY A 195 -8.00 2.72 4.85
C GLY A 195 -9.18 3.28 5.65
N ILE A 196 -8.95 3.54 6.93
CA ILE A 196 -9.90 4.18 7.84
C ILE A 196 -9.28 5.53 8.23
N LEU A 197 -10.00 6.62 7.98
CA LEU A 197 -9.57 7.94 8.45
C LEU A 197 -9.60 7.95 9.99
N ASN A 198 -8.46 8.18 10.62
CA ASN A 198 -8.34 8.23 12.08
C ASN A 198 -8.50 9.68 12.57
N CYS A 199 -7.57 10.56 12.21
CA CYS A 199 -7.63 11.97 12.56
C CYS A 199 -7.03 12.84 11.45
N TYR A 200 -7.30 14.14 11.50
CA TYR A 200 -6.82 15.07 10.50
C TYR A 200 -6.74 16.49 11.05
N ASN A 201 -5.92 17.31 10.38
CA ASN A 201 -5.83 18.74 10.62
C ASN A 201 -5.94 19.47 9.28
N LEU A 202 -7.07 20.15 9.06
CA LEU A 202 -7.33 20.86 7.81
C LEU A 202 -6.52 22.14 7.65
N HIS A 203 -6.00 22.74 8.72
CA HIS A 203 -5.11 23.89 8.64
C HIS A 203 -3.74 23.49 8.07
N TYR A 204 -3.16 22.41 8.57
CA TYR A 204 -1.87 21.88 8.06
C TYR A 204 -2.01 20.95 6.86
N ASN A 205 -3.25 20.62 6.46
CA ASN A 205 -3.54 19.66 5.41
C ASN A 205 -2.93 18.26 5.63
N VAL A 206 -2.97 17.81 6.88
CA VAL A 206 -2.43 16.52 7.34
C VAL A 206 -3.57 15.58 7.71
N ALA A 207 -3.38 14.30 7.43
CA ALA A 207 -4.29 13.24 7.83
C ALA A 207 -3.55 11.97 8.25
N LEU A 208 -4.14 11.24 9.19
CA LEU A 208 -3.75 9.89 9.57
C LEU A 208 -4.78 8.89 9.09
N VAL A 209 -4.31 7.89 8.34
CA VAL A 209 -5.13 6.78 7.84
C VAL A 209 -4.63 5.49 8.44
N ASP A 210 -5.51 4.76 9.11
CA ASP A 210 -5.21 3.44 9.64
C ASP A 210 -5.57 2.35 8.64
N ILE A 211 -4.75 1.30 8.62
CA ILE A 211 -5.04 0.05 7.92
C ILE A 211 -4.98 -1.10 8.90
N MET A 212 -5.82 -2.12 8.69
CA MET A 212 -5.86 -3.34 9.50
C MET A 212 -5.14 -4.49 8.78
N GLY A 213 -4.43 -5.33 9.53
CA GLY A 213 -3.75 -6.53 9.05
C GLY A 213 -2.23 -6.57 9.31
N PHE A 214 -1.63 -7.72 9.03
CA PHE A 214 -0.19 -7.99 9.25
C PHE A 214 0.65 -7.62 8.03
N TRP A 215 1.05 -6.35 7.91
CA TRP A 215 1.73 -5.84 6.70
C TRP A 215 3.24 -5.66 6.86
N HIS A 216 3.78 -5.83 8.07
CA HIS A 216 5.19 -5.56 8.42
C HIS A 216 5.74 -4.27 7.75
N PRO A 217 5.05 -3.12 7.90
CA PRO A 217 5.48 -1.88 7.27
C PRO A 217 6.81 -1.42 7.88
N ARG A 218 7.64 -0.71 7.10
CA ARG A 218 8.81 -0.04 7.64
C ARG A 218 8.39 1.37 8.06
N THR A 219 8.21 1.60 9.36
CA THR A 219 7.82 2.92 9.85
C THR A 219 8.97 3.91 9.77
N ILE A 220 8.64 5.17 9.45
CA ILE A 220 9.57 6.29 9.59
C ILE A 220 9.51 6.82 11.03
N LYS A 221 10.64 7.30 11.54
CA LYS A 221 10.70 7.98 12.83
C LYS A 221 10.59 9.49 12.61
N ILE A 222 9.55 10.09 13.16
CA ILE A 222 9.39 11.55 13.17
C ILE A 222 10.14 12.09 14.39
N ARG A 223 11.16 12.91 14.15
CA ARG A 223 11.95 13.55 15.22
C ARG A 223 11.56 15.01 15.33
N GLY A 224 11.38 15.51 16.56
CA GLY A 224 11.06 16.91 16.84
C GLY A 224 12.20 17.92 16.66
N HIS A 225 13.28 17.56 15.95
CA HIS A 225 14.41 18.47 15.72
C HIS A 225 14.10 19.39 14.54
N PRO A 226 14.20 20.72 14.69
CA PRO A 226 13.86 21.66 13.63
C PRO A 226 14.71 21.47 12.37
N VAL A 227 14.16 21.89 11.23
CA VAL A 227 14.89 21.97 9.95
C VAL A 227 15.48 23.39 9.82
N THR A 228 16.74 23.58 10.23
CA THR A 228 17.35 24.91 10.36
C THR A 228 18.38 25.27 9.28
N SER A 229 18.82 24.29 8.48
CA SER A 229 19.85 24.48 7.47
C SER A 229 19.41 23.98 6.11
N SER A 230 19.96 24.57 5.05
CA SER A 230 19.80 24.03 3.70
C SER A 230 20.48 22.65 3.64
N MET A 231 19.81 21.67 3.04
CA MET A 231 20.32 20.32 2.88
C MET A 231 19.82 19.72 1.57
N ASP A 232 20.60 18.79 1.01
CA ASP A 232 20.17 17.97 -0.11
C ASP A 232 19.06 17.02 0.34
N VAL A 233 17.99 16.96 -0.45
CA VAL A 233 16.79 16.20 -0.13
C VAL A 233 16.25 15.47 -1.34
N ILE A 234 15.51 14.40 -1.08
CA ILE A 234 14.82 13.60 -2.07
C ILE A 234 13.33 13.55 -1.68
N ALA A 235 12.48 14.06 -2.55
CA ALA A 235 11.04 13.92 -2.42
C ALA A 235 10.63 12.55 -2.99
N VAL A 236 10.05 11.70 -2.14
CA VAL A 236 9.62 10.36 -2.52
C VAL A 236 8.09 10.30 -2.59
N GLY A 237 7.59 9.65 -3.63
CA GLY A 237 6.16 9.41 -3.83
C GLY A 237 5.89 8.03 -4.43
N SER A 238 4.62 7.72 -4.63
CA SER A 238 4.14 6.48 -5.20
C SER A 238 2.94 6.74 -6.09
N LEU A 239 3.04 6.35 -7.35
CA LEU A 239 1.94 6.46 -8.30
C LEU A 239 0.89 5.38 -8.00
N PHE A 240 -0.35 5.80 -7.76
CA PHE A 240 -1.45 4.89 -7.41
C PHE A 240 -1.78 3.86 -8.49
N ALA A 241 -1.76 4.25 -9.77
CA ALA A 241 -2.21 3.39 -10.87
C ALA A 241 -1.45 2.07 -10.98
N CYS A 242 -0.11 2.10 -10.82
CA CYS A 242 0.77 0.93 -10.98
C CYS A 242 1.68 0.66 -9.77
N ARG A 243 1.43 1.34 -8.63
CA ARG A 243 2.27 1.30 -7.42
C ARG A 243 3.75 1.55 -7.69
N LYS A 244 4.08 2.47 -8.59
CA LYS A 244 5.48 2.79 -8.92
C LYS A 244 6.01 3.89 -7.99
N LEU A 245 7.12 3.62 -7.31
CA LEU A 245 7.84 4.65 -6.57
C LEU A 245 8.40 5.73 -7.49
N MET A 246 8.40 6.95 -7.00
CA MET A 246 8.94 8.13 -7.65
C MET A 246 9.90 8.82 -6.70
N ALA A 247 10.94 9.43 -7.24
CA ALA A 247 11.95 10.15 -6.48
C ALA A 247 12.38 11.38 -7.28
N VAL A 248 12.49 12.52 -6.63
CA VAL A 248 12.99 13.77 -7.21
C VAL A 248 13.96 14.41 -6.23
N GLU A 249 15.17 14.71 -6.70
CA GLU A 249 16.18 15.40 -5.92
C GLU A 249 15.95 16.90 -5.87
N GLY A 250 16.45 17.53 -4.82
CA GLY A 250 16.48 18.97 -4.68
C GLY A 250 17.22 19.39 -3.42
N LYS A 251 17.06 20.65 -3.06
CA LYS A 251 17.62 21.24 -1.85
C LYS A 251 16.55 21.99 -1.08
N VAL A 252 16.65 22.00 0.24
CA VAL A 252 15.81 22.87 1.08
C VAL A 252 16.24 24.32 0.91
N LEU A 253 15.27 25.21 0.65
CA LEU A 253 15.45 26.64 0.50
C LEU A 253 15.13 27.35 1.82
N ILE A 254 16.17 27.76 2.56
CA ILE A 254 16.00 28.47 3.83
C ILE A 254 15.52 29.91 3.57
N GLY A 255 14.53 30.36 4.34
CA GLY A 255 13.97 31.71 4.27
C GLY A 255 12.97 31.94 3.13
N LYS A 256 12.88 31.01 2.16
CA LYS A 256 11.86 31.03 1.11
C LYS A 256 10.49 30.72 1.73
N GLN A 257 9.52 31.60 1.49
CA GLN A 257 8.13 31.40 1.89
C GLN A 257 7.38 30.59 0.84
N SER A 258 6.54 29.66 1.29
CA SER A 258 5.59 28.95 0.43
C SER A 258 4.55 29.91 -0.14
N LYS A 259 4.05 29.63 -1.34
CA LYS A 259 2.88 30.31 -1.92
C LYS A 259 1.55 29.82 -1.31
N LEU A 260 1.59 28.72 -0.55
CA LEU A 260 0.42 28.18 0.15
C LEU A 260 0.15 28.94 1.45
N ASP A 261 -1.09 28.92 1.94
CA ASP A 261 -1.55 29.75 3.06
C ASP A 261 -0.87 29.47 4.41
N CYS A 262 -0.16 28.35 4.56
CA CYS A 262 0.48 27.96 5.82
C CYS A 262 1.93 28.46 5.91
N LYS A 263 2.18 29.39 6.83
CA LYS A 263 3.49 30.02 7.07
C LYS A 263 4.56 29.09 7.66
N GLU A 264 4.15 27.96 8.24
CA GLU A 264 5.07 26.95 8.79
C GLU A 264 5.61 25.99 7.72
N LEU A 265 5.18 26.13 6.47
CA LEU A 265 5.71 25.34 5.36
C LEU A 265 7.10 25.81 4.98
N CYS A 266 8.01 24.85 4.83
CA CYS A 266 9.29 25.05 4.19
C CYS A 266 9.17 24.74 2.69
N VAL A 267 10.19 25.13 1.92
CA VAL A 267 10.21 24.93 0.46
C VAL A 267 11.47 24.17 0.06
N SER A 268 11.34 23.24 -0.87
CA SER A 268 12.46 22.61 -1.55
C SER A 268 12.41 22.82 -3.06
N THR A 269 13.57 22.72 -3.71
CA THR A 269 13.67 22.80 -5.18
C THR A 269 13.21 21.52 -5.89
N CYS A 270 12.72 20.52 -5.15
CA CYS A 270 12.16 19.32 -5.75
C CYS A 270 10.96 19.73 -6.64
N LYS A 271 10.84 19.14 -7.82
CA LYS A 271 9.69 19.32 -8.71
C LYS A 271 8.89 18.03 -8.78
N ILE A 272 7.96 17.85 -7.85
CA ILE A 272 7.14 16.65 -7.77
C ILE A 272 5.87 16.79 -8.64
N THR A 273 5.27 15.65 -8.97
CA THR A 273 3.89 15.62 -9.48
C THR A 273 2.89 15.51 -8.32
N LYS A 274 1.60 15.66 -8.60
CA LYS A 274 0.53 15.47 -7.60
C LYS A 274 0.57 14.10 -6.91
N ALA A 275 1.12 13.08 -7.56
CA ALA A 275 1.28 11.77 -6.95
C ALA A 275 2.31 11.76 -5.81
N GLY A 276 3.19 12.77 -5.68
CA GLY A 276 4.10 12.94 -4.55
C GLY A 276 3.49 13.57 -3.30
N ILE A 277 2.28 14.14 -3.39
CA ILE A 277 1.56 14.74 -2.24
C ILE A 277 1.42 13.71 -1.12
N GLY A 278 1.66 14.11 0.13
CA GLY A 278 1.58 13.23 1.30
C GLY A 278 2.74 12.23 1.41
N GLY A 279 3.62 12.16 0.42
CA GLY A 279 4.84 11.36 0.46
C GLY A 279 5.93 12.02 1.30
N PRO A 280 6.96 11.27 1.71
CA PRO A 280 8.02 11.83 2.54
C PRO A 280 9.06 12.62 1.73
N LEU A 281 9.55 13.70 2.33
CA LEU A 281 10.82 14.32 2.00
C LEU A 281 11.89 13.70 2.90
N ILE A 282 12.99 13.23 2.32
CA ILE A 282 14.11 12.62 3.07
C ILE A 282 15.43 13.31 2.76
N ASP A 283 16.38 13.27 3.69
CA ASP A 283 17.77 13.65 3.44
C ASP A 283 18.56 12.50 2.79
N ASN A 284 19.85 12.75 2.48
CA ASN A 284 20.74 11.75 1.87
C ASN A 284 21.01 10.51 2.75
N ASP A 285 20.75 10.60 4.05
CA ASP A 285 20.86 9.48 4.99
C ASP A 285 19.55 8.67 5.09
N GLY A 286 18.49 9.14 4.42
CA GLY A 286 17.15 8.56 4.45
C GLY A 286 16.36 8.93 5.71
N ASN A 287 16.78 9.95 6.47
CA ASN A 287 15.98 10.46 7.57
C ASN A 287 14.83 11.30 7.04
N PHE A 288 13.69 11.21 7.73
CA PHE A 288 12.53 12.02 7.41
C PHE A 288 12.79 13.50 7.70
N VAL A 289 12.54 14.36 6.71
CA VAL A 289 12.64 15.82 6.81
C VAL A 289 11.25 16.46 6.91
N GLY A 290 10.26 15.89 6.22
CA GLY A 290 8.89 16.41 6.23
C GLY A 290 7.97 15.70 5.25
N MET A 291 6.74 16.18 5.13
CA MET A 291 5.72 15.64 4.22
C MET A 291 5.50 16.59 3.04
N ASN A 292 5.55 16.08 1.82
CA ASN A 292 5.47 16.89 0.60
C ASN A 292 4.04 17.37 0.30
N PHE A 293 3.94 18.60 -0.18
CA PHE A 293 2.79 19.15 -0.90
C PHE A 293 3.18 19.52 -2.33
N TYR A 294 2.18 19.77 -3.16
CA TYR A 294 2.39 20.09 -4.57
C TYR A 294 2.18 21.59 -4.82
N ASP A 295 3.13 22.19 -5.51
CA ASP A 295 3.03 23.47 -6.20
C ASP A 295 3.71 23.34 -7.58
N GLU A 296 3.41 24.21 -8.53
CA GLU A 296 3.86 24.04 -9.93
C GLU A 296 5.36 24.30 -10.13
N GLU A 297 5.96 25.19 -9.32
CA GLU A 297 7.34 25.62 -9.50
C GLU A 297 8.33 24.93 -8.55
N GLU A 298 7.89 24.64 -7.32
CA GLU A 298 8.69 24.16 -6.19
C GLU A 298 7.87 23.13 -5.37
N THR A 299 8.48 22.49 -4.37
CA THR A 299 7.76 21.57 -3.46
C THR A 299 7.70 22.17 -2.06
N PRO A 300 6.55 22.76 -1.65
CA PRO A 300 6.30 23.05 -0.25
C PRO A 300 6.23 21.74 0.55
N PHE A 301 6.68 21.76 1.80
CA PHE A 301 6.58 20.61 2.68
C PHE A 301 6.32 21.03 4.13
N LEU A 302 5.58 20.19 4.86
CA LEU A 302 5.43 20.35 6.30
C LEU A 302 6.65 19.75 6.99
N PRO A 303 7.47 20.52 7.71
CA PRO A 303 8.69 19.99 8.31
C PRO A 303 8.36 19.06 9.50
N ARG A 304 9.25 18.09 9.72
CA ARG A 304 9.08 17.02 10.73
C ARG A 304 8.81 17.53 12.15
N ASP A 305 9.36 18.68 12.52
CA ASP A 305 9.19 19.24 13.86
C ASP A 305 7.79 19.82 14.05
N VAL A 306 7.18 20.37 13.00
CA VAL A 306 5.77 20.78 13.00
C VAL A 306 4.89 19.54 13.11
N ILE A 307 5.13 18.52 12.29
CA ILE A 307 4.37 17.26 12.32
C ILE A 307 4.45 16.59 13.70
N HIS A 308 5.61 16.64 14.37
CA HIS A 308 5.79 16.06 15.70
C HIS A 308 4.97 16.76 16.80
N ARG A 309 4.56 18.01 16.59
CA ARG A 309 3.74 18.77 17.56
C ARG A 309 2.24 18.58 17.37
N LEU A 310 1.81 18.01 16.25
CA LEU A 310 0.40 17.72 15.93
C LEU A 310 -0.05 16.45 16.64
#